data_AF-A0A8W8NI92-F1
#
_entry.id   AF-A0A8W8NI92-F1
#
_cell.length_a   1.000
_cell.length_b   1.000
_cell.length_c   1.000
_cell.angle_alpha   90.00
_cell.angle_beta   90.00
_cell.angle_gamma   90.00
#
_symmetry.space_group_name_H-M   'P 1'
#
loop_
_entity.id
_entity.type
_entity.pdbx_description
1 polymer ?
#
loop_
_entity_poly.entity_id
_entity_poly.type
_entity_poly.pdbx_seq_one_letter_code
_entity_poly.pdbx_strand_id
1 'polypeptide(L)'
;MRTFVFSLALLFLTFMVTAQAYSECPYGKPRVHCYVNPCEDWREQWNCANIPNARCVPDYCGGCYRRWYAGWHDVTRDCRPGERRRY
;
A
#
# COMPACT_ATOMS: atom_id res chain seq x y z
N MET A 1 -42.42 -13.92 -12.79
CA MET A 1 -41.71 -12.62 -12.88
C MET A 1 -41.14 -12.17 -11.53
N ARG A 2 -41.90 -12.14 -10.42
CA ARG A 2 -41.36 -11.73 -9.10
C ARG A 2 -40.17 -12.57 -8.59
N THR A 3 -40.20 -13.89 -8.76
CA THR A 3 -39.14 -14.81 -8.28
C THR A 3 -37.79 -14.61 -8.97
N PHE A 4 -37.78 -14.32 -10.28
CA PHE A 4 -36.55 -14.08 -11.06
C PHE A 4 -35.81 -12.82 -10.60
N VAL A 5 -36.54 -11.78 -10.19
CA VAL A 5 -35.96 -10.52 -9.70
C VAL A 5 -35.30 -10.72 -8.33
N PHE A 6 -35.91 -11.53 -7.45
CA PHE A 6 -35.32 -11.85 -6.16
C PHE A 6 -34.03 -12.66 -6.29
N SER A 7 -33.99 -13.63 -7.20
CA SER A 7 -32.78 -14.43 -7.45
C SER A 7 -31.62 -13.61 -7.99
N LEU A 8 -31.89 -12.67 -8.92
CA LEU A 8 -30.88 -11.74 -9.42
C LEU A 8 -30.38 -10.81 -8.31
N ALA A 9 -31.27 -10.24 -7.49
CA ALA A 9 -30.89 -9.36 -6.39
C ALA A 9 -29.99 -10.07 -5.36
N LEU A 10 -30.28 -11.34 -5.02
CA LEU A 10 -29.44 -12.16 -4.14
C LEU A 10 -28.04 -12.40 -4.71
N LEU A 11 -27.92 -12.69 -6.01
CA LEU A 11 -26.62 -12.86 -6.69
C LEU A 11 -25.83 -11.55 -6.76
N PHE A 12 -26.49 -10.42 -6.99
CA PHE A 12 -25.83 -9.11 -6.96
C PHE A 12 -25.35 -8.73 -5.55
N LEU A 13 -26.12 -9.06 -4.51
CA LEU A 13 -25.72 -8.84 -3.13
C LEU A 13 -24.51 -9.67 -2.73
N THR A 14 -24.45 -10.96 -3.11
CA THR A 14 -23.27 -11.79 -2.81
C THR A 14 -22.03 -11.34 -3.58
N PHE A 15 -22.17 -10.85 -4.81
CA PHE A 15 -21.06 -10.31 -5.60
C PHE A 15 -20.52 -8.98 -5.05
N MET A 16 -21.39 -8.12 -4.50
CA MET A 16 -20.95 -6.90 -3.83
C MET A 16 -20.26 -7.18 -2.48
N VAL A 17 -20.67 -8.23 -1.76
CA VAL A 17 -20.06 -8.62 -0.47
C VAL A 17 -18.60 -9.06 -0.62
N THR A 18 -18.19 -9.62 -1.76
CA THR A 18 -16.81 -10.06 -2.01
C THR A 18 -15.87 -8.96 -2.52
N ALA A 19 -16.38 -7.77 -2.86
CA ALA A 19 -15.59 -6.66 -3.39
C ALA A 19 -14.91 -5.80 -2.30
N GLN A 20 -14.89 -6.25 -1.05
CA GLN A 20 -14.04 -5.63 -0.03
C GLN A 20 -12.62 -6.13 -0.24
N ALA A 21 -11.80 -5.29 -0.89
CA ALA A 21 -10.35 -5.38 -0.81
C ALA A 21 -9.94 -5.20 0.65
N TYR A 22 -10.01 -6.29 1.41
CA TYR A 22 -9.61 -6.30 2.80
C TYR A 22 -8.08 -6.07 2.78
N SER A 23 -7.65 -4.92 3.31
CA SER A 23 -6.24 -4.62 3.58
C SER A 23 -5.77 -5.41 4.81
N GLU A 24 -5.75 -6.72 4.58
CA GLU A 24 -5.15 -7.84 5.28
C GLU A 24 -3.72 -7.60 5.73
N CYS A 25 -3.43 -7.12 6.94
CA CYS A 25 -2.04 -7.25 7.35
C CYS A 25 -1.69 -8.75 7.41
N PRO A 26 -0.48 -9.17 6.98
CA PRO A 26 -0.10 -10.57 7.00
C PRO A 26 -0.25 -11.19 8.39
N TYR A 27 -0.48 -12.50 8.46
CA TYR A 27 -0.62 -13.22 9.73
C TYR A 27 0.52 -12.88 10.71
N GLY A 28 0.17 -12.58 11.96
CA GLY A 28 1.12 -12.19 13.00
C GLY A 28 1.65 -10.76 12.91
N LYS A 29 1.20 -9.94 11.94
CA LYS A 29 1.55 -8.52 11.84
C LYS A 29 0.32 -7.65 12.13
N PRO A 30 0.18 -7.10 13.35
CA PRO A 30 -0.93 -6.19 13.63
C PRO A 30 -0.78 -4.90 12.84
N ARG A 31 -1.91 -4.30 12.43
CA ARG A 31 -1.89 -2.96 11.86
C ARG A 31 -1.58 -1.94 12.95
N VAL A 32 -0.64 -1.04 12.69
CA VAL A 32 -0.28 0.03 13.63
C VAL A 32 -0.77 1.39 13.14
N HIS A 33 -1.01 2.31 14.08
CA HIS A 33 -1.31 3.70 13.80
C HIS A 33 -0.04 4.55 13.98
N CYS A 34 0.50 5.06 12.89
CA CYS A 34 1.69 5.93 12.91
C CYS A 34 1.30 7.38 13.17
N TYR A 35 2.10 8.09 13.96
CA TYR A 35 1.89 9.52 14.21
C TYR A 35 2.19 10.39 12.97
N VAL A 36 3.15 9.95 12.15
CA VAL A 36 3.52 10.58 10.86
C VAL A 36 3.43 9.52 9.79
N ASN A 37 2.97 9.88 8.59
CA ASN A 37 2.98 8.96 7.46
C ASN A 37 4.45 8.60 7.11
N PRO A 38 4.82 7.31 7.03
CA PRO A 38 6.19 6.88 6.70
C PRO A 38 6.73 7.45 5.37
N CYS A 39 5.81 7.83 4.49
CA CYS A 39 6.01 8.42 3.18
C CYS A 39 5.68 9.93 3.14
N GLU A 40 5.71 10.65 4.27
CA GLU A 40 5.47 12.10 4.31
C GLU A 40 6.75 12.92 4.52
N ASP A 41 7.88 12.24 4.73
CA ASP A 41 9.17 12.92 4.85
C ASP A 41 9.54 13.60 3.53
N TRP A 42 9.75 14.92 3.54
CA TRP A 42 10.23 15.72 2.39
C TRP A 42 11.51 15.17 1.74
N ARG A 43 12.23 14.27 2.42
CA ARG A 43 13.40 13.53 1.90
C ARG A 43 13.03 12.32 1.03
N GLU A 44 11.76 12.01 0.82
CA GLU A 44 11.32 10.87 0.00
C GLU A 44 12.02 10.81 -1.36
N GLN A 45 12.09 11.93 -2.06
CA GLN A 45 12.73 11.97 -3.38
C GLN A 45 14.24 11.68 -3.32
N TRP A 46 14.86 11.90 -2.15
CA TRP A 46 16.27 11.59 -1.89
C TRP A 46 16.46 10.19 -1.33
N ASN A 47 15.44 9.54 -0.80
CA ASN A 47 15.59 8.24 -0.14
C ASN A 47 15.76 7.09 -1.15
N CYS A 48 15.32 7.28 -2.40
CA CYS A 48 15.45 6.32 -3.50
C CYS A 48 16.04 6.91 -4.79
N ALA A 49 17.03 7.79 -4.65
CA ALA A 49 17.55 8.56 -5.79
C ALA A 49 18.15 7.69 -6.91
N ASN A 50 18.59 6.46 -6.59
CA ASN A 50 19.11 5.52 -7.60
C ASN A 50 18.02 4.90 -8.49
N ILE A 51 16.75 4.96 -8.08
CA ILE A 51 15.59 4.45 -8.84
C ILE A 51 14.57 5.60 -8.93
N PRO A 52 14.77 6.55 -9.87
CA PRO A 52 14.04 7.82 -9.87
C PRO A 52 12.52 7.69 -10.12
N ASN A 53 12.07 6.55 -10.64
CA ASN A 53 10.66 6.23 -10.85
C ASN A 53 10.04 5.41 -9.71
N ALA A 54 10.79 5.09 -8.66
CA ALA A 54 10.26 4.40 -7.50
C ALA A 54 9.30 5.31 -6.72
N ARG A 55 8.16 4.74 -6.31
CA ARG A 55 7.16 5.41 -5.47
C ARG A 55 7.21 4.86 -4.07
N CYS A 56 7.12 5.74 -3.07
CA CYS A 56 6.95 5.31 -1.69
C CYS A 56 5.51 4.85 -1.46
N VAL A 57 5.36 3.73 -0.76
CA VAL A 57 4.08 3.20 -0.28
C VAL A 57 4.21 2.96 1.22
N PRO A 58 3.33 3.54 2.05
CA PRO A 58 3.38 3.31 3.49
C PRO A 58 2.89 1.91 3.82
N ASP A 59 3.67 1.19 4.63
CA ASP A 59 3.36 -0.14 5.14
C ASP A 59 3.14 -0.04 6.66
N TYR A 60 1.87 -0.18 7.05
CA TYR A 60 1.41 -0.08 8.44
C TYR A 60 1.31 -1.45 9.13
N CYS A 61 1.80 -2.52 8.50
CA CYS A 61 1.66 -3.87 9.01
C CYS A 61 2.88 -4.28 9.84
N GLY A 62 2.70 -4.38 11.16
CA GLY A 62 3.74 -4.70 12.12
C GLY A 62 4.69 -3.54 12.44
N GLY A 63 4.39 -2.32 11.97
CA GLY A 63 5.20 -1.13 12.19
C GLY A 63 4.93 -0.02 11.19
N CYS A 64 5.68 1.08 11.31
CA CYS A 64 5.61 2.26 10.44
C CYS A 64 6.72 2.20 9.40
N TYR A 65 6.52 1.42 8.35
CA TYR A 65 7.54 1.20 7.33
C TYR A 65 7.25 1.96 6.05
N ARG A 66 8.33 2.26 5.32
CA ARG A 66 8.26 2.76 3.96
C ARG A 66 8.67 1.64 3.01
N ARG A 67 7.90 1.43 1.95
CA ARG A 67 8.21 0.49 0.86
C ARG A 67 8.41 1.27 -0.42
N TRP A 68 9.29 0.78 -1.29
CA TRP A 68 9.57 1.42 -2.57
C TRP A 68 9.14 0.51 -3.71
N TYR A 69 8.38 1.05 -4.65
CA TYR A 69 7.89 0.31 -5.80
C TYR A 69 8.21 1.01 -7.13
N ALA A 70 8.87 0.29 -8.04
CA ALA A 70 9.04 0.71 -9.42
C ALA A 70 7.98 0.01 -10.27
N GLY A 71 6.86 0.69 -10.52
CA GLY A 71 5.67 0.04 -11.07
C GLY A 71 5.09 -0.95 -10.08
N TRP A 72 5.08 -2.25 -10.43
CA TRP A 72 4.59 -3.34 -9.58
C TRP A 72 5.70 -4.10 -8.82
N HIS A 73 6.96 -3.73 -9.03
CA HIS A 73 8.10 -4.41 -8.43
C HIS A 73 8.51 -3.74 -7.12
N ASP A 74 8.56 -4.51 -6.03
CA ASP A 74 9.13 -4.06 -4.76
C ASP A 74 10.65 -3.92 -4.91
N VAL A 75 11.15 -2.70 -4.80
CA VAL A 75 12.57 -2.33 -4.87
C VAL A 75 13.08 -1.80 -3.53
N THR A 76 12.37 -2.05 -2.43
CA THR A 76 12.70 -1.53 -1.09
C THR A 76 14.13 -1.85 -0.67
N ARG A 77 14.64 -3.02 -1.05
CA ARG A 77 16.03 -3.46 -0.72
C ARG A 77 17.10 -2.86 -1.63
N ASP A 78 16.73 -2.53 -2.87
CA ASP A 78 17.63 -1.97 -3.88
C ASP A 78 17.67 -0.44 -3.82
N CYS A 79 16.71 0.14 -3.14
CA CYS A 79 16.59 1.56 -2.90
C CYS A 79 17.77 2.10 -2.08
N ARG A 80 18.47 3.10 -2.62
CA ARG A 80 19.60 3.77 -1.99
C ARG A 80 19.34 5.27 -1.92
N PRO A 81 19.64 5.90 -0.77
CA PRO A 81 19.52 7.34 -0.67
C PRO A 81 20.55 8.03 -1.57
N GLY A 82 20.16 9.14 -2.16
CA GLY A 82 21.08 10.04 -2.86
C GLY A 82 22.01 10.74 -1.88
N GLU A 83 23.22 11.07 -2.34
CA GLU A 83 24.15 11.86 -1.55
C GLU A 83 23.57 13.26 -1.31
N ARG A 84 23.24 13.56 -0.05
CA ARG A 84 22.93 14.93 0.35
C ARG A 84 24.21 15.75 0.19
N ARG A 85 24.27 16.64 -0.80
CA ARG A 85 25.28 17.70 -0.83
C ARG A 85 25.07 18.53 0.43
N ARG A 86 25.98 18.37 1.40
CA ARG A 86 26.06 19.26 2.56
C ARG A 86 26.56 20.61 2.04
N TYR A 87 25.67 21.58 2.00
CA TYR A 87 26.06 22.99 1.88
C TYR A 87 26.18 23.56 3.30
#